data_AF-A0A7W3X593-F1
#
_entry.id   AF-A0A7W3X593-F1
#
_cell.length_a   1.000
_cell.length_b   1.000
_cell.length_c   1.000
_cell.angle_alpha   90.00
_cell.angle_beta   90.00
_cell.angle_gamma   90.00
#
_symmetry.space_group_name_H-M   'P 1'
#
loop_
_entity.id
_entity.type
_entity.pdbx_description
1 polymer ?
#
loop_
_entity_poly.entity_id
_entity_poly.type
_entity_poly.pdbx_seq_one_letter_code
_entity_poly.pdbx_strand_id
1 'polypeptide(L)'
;MLKPFILSLWIMTLSSGAAFAAPSINDMQGCQAYLDFVANKLTDLKDVYSIDDISSIRRGLSKYNQHIQRTIITPGLLEFTGNDAQKAKETQLQIDAYKTHVSESLKQKYQKNKLLSDYAIAIDECAKKAMPAGAVLQELKTAVELIVSLAKQD
;
A
#
# COMPACT_ATOMS: atom_id res chain seq x y z
N MET A 1 67.45 -21.99 11.77
CA MET A 1 66.06 -22.42 12.04
C MET A 1 65.33 -21.30 12.78
N LEU A 2 63.99 -21.21 12.61
CA LEU A 2 63.00 -20.25 13.12
C LEU A 2 62.81 -18.95 12.28
N LYS A 3 61.93 -18.89 11.26
CA LYS A 3 60.44 -18.89 11.12
C LYS A 3 59.90 -17.44 11.00
N PRO A 4 59.48 -16.97 9.81
CA PRO A 4 58.86 -15.66 9.66
C PRO A 4 57.42 -15.68 10.19
N PHE A 5 57.07 -14.66 10.98
CA PHE A 5 55.76 -14.43 11.57
C PHE A 5 54.82 -13.86 10.48
N ILE A 6 53.92 -14.67 9.95
CA ILE A 6 52.89 -14.23 9.00
C ILE A 6 51.75 -13.59 9.81
N LEU A 7 51.67 -12.27 9.78
CA LEU A 7 50.58 -11.50 10.37
C LEU A 7 49.37 -11.59 9.42
N SER A 8 48.50 -12.58 9.64
CA SER A 8 47.24 -12.72 8.90
C SER A 8 46.24 -11.66 9.36
N LEU A 9 46.14 -10.57 8.61
CA LEU A 9 45.13 -9.52 8.77
C LEU A 9 43.78 -10.05 8.25
N TRP A 10 42.93 -10.51 9.17
CA TRP A 10 41.55 -10.88 8.86
C TRP A 10 40.73 -9.62 8.60
N ILE A 11 40.52 -9.31 7.33
CA ILE A 11 39.57 -8.28 6.89
C ILE A 11 38.17 -8.83 7.16
N MET A 12 37.55 -8.40 8.27
CA MET A 12 36.11 -8.58 8.48
C MET A 12 35.38 -7.71 7.45
N THR A 13 34.95 -8.31 6.35
CA THR A 13 33.96 -7.72 5.46
C THR A 13 32.65 -7.58 6.25
N LEU A 14 32.39 -6.39 6.79
CA LEU A 14 31.04 -6.00 7.18
C LEU A 14 30.19 -6.00 5.91
N SER A 15 29.44 -7.07 5.69
CA SER A 15 28.37 -7.08 4.72
C SER A 15 27.26 -6.17 5.23
N SER A 16 27.32 -4.90 4.81
CA SER A 16 26.22 -3.94 4.95
C SER A 16 25.03 -4.47 4.15
N GLY A 17 24.19 -5.29 4.77
CA GLY A 17 22.88 -5.61 4.21
C GLY A 17 22.16 -4.28 3.97
N ALA A 18 21.71 -4.05 2.75
CA ALA A 18 20.94 -2.86 2.41
C ALA A 18 19.69 -2.83 3.32
N ALA A 19 19.72 -1.98 4.35
CA ALA A 19 18.57 -1.72 5.18
C ALA A 19 17.62 -0.84 4.38
N PHE A 20 16.61 -1.44 3.77
CA PHE A 20 15.48 -0.67 3.27
C PHE A 20 14.72 -0.13 4.49
N ALA A 21 14.55 1.18 4.57
CA ALA A 21 13.69 1.78 5.57
C ALA A 21 12.27 1.22 5.38
N ALA A 22 11.68 0.70 6.45
CA ALA A 22 10.29 0.26 6.41
C ALA A 22 9.39 1.44 6.01
N PRO A 23 8.31 1.20 5.25
CA PRO A 23 7.36 2.25 4.89
C PRO A 23 6.78 2.88 6.15
N SER A 24 6.64 4.20 6.18
CA SER A 24 6.08 4.87 7.35
C SER A 24 4.57 4.62 7.47
N ILE A 25 4.04 4.60 8.69
CA ILE A 25 2.59 4.51 8.95
C ILE A 25 1.85 5.64 8.22
N ASN A 26 2.43 6.86 8.22
CA ASN A 26 1.87 8.05 7.58
C ASN A 26 1.75 7.91 6.05
N ASP A 27 2.76 7.35 5.40
CA ASP A 27 2.69 7.04 3.97
C ASP A 27 1.58 6.02 3.69
N MET A 28 1.53 5.00 4.54
CA MET A 28 0.65 3.87 4.29
C MET A 28 -0.82 4.14 4.62
N GLN A 29 -1.13 4.96 5.62
CA GLN A 29 -2.49 5.45 5.82
C GLN A 29 -2.98 6.29 4.64
N GLY A 30 -2.09 7.07 4.00
CA GLY A 30 -2.41 7.81 2.78
C GLY A 30 -2.74 6.87 1.62
N CYS A 31 -1.96 5.80 1.46
CA CYS A 31 -2.24 4.75 0.49
C CYS A 31 -3.58 4.06 0.76
N GLN A 32 -3.88 3.67 2.01
CA GLN A 32 -5.17 3.07 2.34
C GLN A 32 -6.34 4.03 2.06
N ALA A 33 -6.19 5.33 2.35
CA ALA A 33 -7.21 6.33 2.05
C ALA A 33 -7.50 6.41 0.54
N TYR A 34 -6.46 6.35 -0.29
CA TYR A 34 -6.61 6.36 -1.74
C TYR A 34 -7.27 5.07 -2.26
N LEU A 35 -6.89 3.91 -1.72
CA LEU A 35 -7.52 2.62 -2.04
C LEU A 35 -9.01 2.63 -1.68
N ASP A 36 -9.35 3.14 -0.49
CA ASP A 36 -10.74 3.26 -0.03
C ASP A 36 -11.53 4.22 -0.94
N PHE A 37 -10.94 5.36 -1.33
CA PHE A 37 -11.54 6.27 -2.31
C PHE A 37 -11.86 5.56 -3.64
N VAL A 38 -10.89 4.86 -4.25
CA VAL A 38 -11.12 4.18 -5.53
C VAL A 38 -12.16 3.07 -5.37
N ALA A 39 -12.10 2.28 -4.29
CA ALA A 39 -13.08 1.24 -3.99
C ALA A 39 -14.51 1.79 -3.86
N ASN A 40 -14.66 2.95 -3.21
CA ASN A 40 -15.91 3.67 -3.09
C ASN A 40 -16.39 4.23 -4.43
N LYS A 41 -15.47 4.80 -5.23
CA LYS A 41 -15.79 5.33 -6.56
C LYS A 41 -16.36 4.27 -7.49
N LEU A 42 -15.90 3.02 -7.37
CA LEU A 42 -16.46 1.89 -8.16
C LEU A 42 -17.94 1.63 -7.87
N THR A 43 -18.47 2.06 -6.71
CA THR A 43 -19.90 1.99 -6.42
C THR A 43 -20.70 2.95 -7.28
N ASP A 44 -20.17 4.15 -7.50
CA ASP A 44 -20.79 5.17 -8.34
C ASP A 44 -20.75 4.79 -9.84
N LEU A 45 -19.85 3.86 -10.20
CA LEU A 45 -19.58 3.46 -11.59
C LEU A 45 -20.24 2.14 -12.01
N LYS A 46 -21.12 1.56 -11.18
CA LYS A 46 -21.77 0.27 -11.43
C LYS A 46 -22.61 0.22 -12.71
N ASP A 47 -23.10 1.38 -13.16
CA ASP A 47 -23.91 1.52 -14.37
C ASP A 47 -23.06 1.89 -15.60
N VAL A 48 -21.74 2.05 -15.40
CA VAL A 48 -20.76 2.44 -16.46
C VAL A 48 -19.90 1.26 -16.87
N TYR A 49 -19.45 0.43 -15.91
CA TYR A 49 -18.57 -0.70 -16.15
C TYR A 49 -19.20 -2.02 -15.72
N SER A 50 -18.69 -3.12 -16.26
CA SER A 50 -19.21 -4.45 -15.94
C SER A 50 -19.05 -4.78 -14.44
N ILE A 51 -19.99 -5.53 -13.89
CA ILE A 51 -19.95 -5.98 -12.50
C ILE A 51 -18.71 -6.85 -12.23
N ASP A 52 -18.27 -7.62 -13.22
CA ASP A 52 -17.12 -8.51 -13.12
C ASP A 52 -15.79 -7.74 -13.04
N ASP A 53 -15.65 -6.67 -13.84
CA ASP A 53 -14.50 -5.79 -13.77
C ASP A 53 -14.46 -5.05 -12.43
N ILE A 54 -15.59 -4.47 -12.01
CA ILE A 54 -15.72 -3.78 -10.72
C ILE A 54 -15.37 -4.72 -9.56
N SER A 55 -15.88 -5.95 -9.58
CA SER A 55 -15.62 -6.96 -8.56
C SER A 55 -14.13 -7.35 -8.54
N SER A 56 -13.51 -7.52 -9.70
CA SER A 56 -12.09 -7.86 -9.81
C SER A 56 -11.18 -6.74 -9.31
N ILE A 57 -11.49 -5.48 -9.64
CA ILE A 57 -10.76 -4.33 -9.12
C ILE A 57 -10.92 -4.27 -7.59
N ARG A 58 -12.15 -4.31 -7.06
CA ARG A 58 -12.40 -4.26 -5.61
C ARG A 58 -11.65 -5.35 -4.85
N ARG A 59 -11.61 -6.57 -5.39
CA ARG A 59 -10.88 -7.70 -4.79
C ARG A 59 -9.39 -7.38 -4.67
N GLY A 60 -8.75 -6.93 -5.74
CA GLY A 60 -7.32 -6.58 -5.72
C GLY A 60 -7.00 -5.43 -4.77
N LEU A 61 -7.81 -4.36 -4.78
CA LEU A 61 -7.63 -3.23 -3.86
C LEU A 61 -7.82 -3.65 -2.40
N SER A 62 -8.85 -4.44 -2.10
CA SER A 62 -9.13 -4.91 -0.73
C SER A 62 -7.99 -5.79 -0.18
N LYS A 63 -7.48 -6.71 -1.02
CA LYS A 63 -6.39 -7.61 -0.64
C LYS A 63 -5.10 -6.85 -0.38
N TYR A 64 -4.81 -5.85 -1.20
CA TYR A 64 -3.68 -4.97 -0.98
C TYR A 64 -3.86 -4.08 0.27
N ASN A 65 -5.04 -3.52 0.49
CA ASN A 65 -5.36 -2.74 1.69
C ASN A 65 -5.15 -3.56 2.98
N GLN A 66 -5.59 -4.83 2.96
CA GLN A 66 -5.37 -5.78 4.06
C GLN A 66 -3.90 -6.12 4.26
N HIS A 67 -3.12 -6.25 3.19
CA HIS A 67 -1.69 -6.46 3.26
C HIS A 67 -1.04 -5.29 4.01
N ILE A 68 -1.28 -4.05 3.57
CA ILE A 68 -0.77 -2.83 4.22
C ILE A 68 -1.11 -2.81 5.72
N GLN A 69 -2.37 -3.11 6.06
CA GLN A 69 -2.81 -3.14 7.45
C GLN A 69 -2.00 -4.13 8.28
N ARG A 70 -1.84 -5.36 7.78
CA ARG A 70 -1.22 -6.47 8.52
C ARG A 70 0.29 -6.35 8.61
N THR A 71 0.95 -5.86 7.57
CA THR A 71 2.41 -5.87 7.48
C THR A 71 3.05 -4.58 7.93
N ILE A 72 2.31 -3.46 7.93
CA ILE A 72 2.88 -2.13 8.21
C ILE A 72 2.11 -1.42 9.32
N ILE A 73 0.81 -1.15 9.14
CA ILE A 73 0.08 -0.26 10.05
C ILE A 73 -0.13 -0.89 11.42
N THR A 74 -0.73 -2.09 11.51
CA THR A 74 -0.94 -2.76 12.79
C THR A 74 0.36 -2.97 13.58
N PRO A 75 1.43 -3.56 13.01
CA PRO A 75 2.68 -3.70 13.76
C PRO A 75 3.33 -2.36 14.10
N GLY A 76 3.31 -1.38 13.19
CA GLY A 76 3.87 -0.06 13.44
C GLY A 76 3.12 0.70 14.53
N LEU A 77 1.79 0.58 14.60
CA LEU A 77 0.99 1.19 15.67
C LEU A 77 1.30 0.56 17.03
N LEU A 78 1.43 -0.77 17.09
CA LEU A 78 1.84 -1.45 18.32
C LEU A 78 3.22 -0.97 18.78
N GLU A 79 4.18 -0.88 17.87
CA GLU A 79 5.52 -0.36 18.20
C GLU A 79 5.45 1.09 18.70
N PHE A 80 4.73 1.95 17.98
CA PHE A 80 4.56 3.36 18.31
C PHE A 80 3.91 3.59 19.69
N THR A 81 3.00 2.71 20.09
CA THR A 81 2.30 2.82 21.39
C THR A 81 2.96 2.05 22.52
N GLY A 82 4.20 1.56 22.33
CA GLY A 82 4.91 0.79 23.36
C GLY A 82 4.29 -0.59 23.61
N ASN A 83 3.75 -1.21 22.57
CA ASN A 83 3.00 -2.48 22.56
C ASN A 83 1.69 -2.46 23.37
N ASP A 84 1.15 -1.27 23.65
CA ASP A 84 -0.17 -1.10 24.26
C ASP A 84 -1.25 -1.25 23.18
N ALA A 85 -1.96 -2.40 23.21
CA ALA A 85 -3.00 -2.73 22.24
C ALA A 85 -4.21 -1.78 22.29
N GLN A 86 -4.54 -1.24 23.46
CA GLN A 86 -5.66 -0.32 23.60
C GLN A 86 -5.31 1.04 22.99
N LYS A 87 -4.11 1.56 23.27
CA LYS A 87 -3.61 2.78 22.60
C LYS A 87 -3.43 2.59 21.11
N ALA A 88 -2.98 1.42 20.65
CA ALA A 88 -2.86 1.13 19.23
C ALA A 88 -4.23 1.16 18.55
N LYS A 89 -5.26 0.60 19.20
CA LYS A 89 -6.65 0.66 18.72
C LYS A 89 -7.19 2.09 18.68
N GLU A 90 -6.94 2.89 19.72
CA GLU A 90 -7.32 4.31 19.73
C GLU A 90 -6.62 5.10 18.63
N THR A 91 -5.34 4.81 18.38
CA THR A 91 -4.58 5.43 17.29
C THR A 91 -5.11 5.00 15.92
N GLN A 92 -5.51 3.74 15.76
CA GLN A 92 -6.16 3.26 14.52
C GLN A 92 -7.44 4.05 14.21
N LEU A 93 -8.24 4.43 15.22
CA LEU A 93 -9.43 5.25 15.00
C LEU A 93 -9.09 6.64 14.43
N GLN A 94 -7.95 7.21 14.83
CA GLN A 94 -7.47 8.48 14.26
C GLN A 94 -7.04 8.32 12.79
N ILE A 95 -6.38 7.21 12.47
CA ILE A 95 -6.05 6.83 11.10
C ILE A 95 -7.31 6.67 10.25
N ASP A 96 -8.33 5.99 10.77
CA ASP A 96 -9.59 5.76 10.05
C ASP A 96 -10.36 7.07 9.79
N ALA A 97 -10.36 7.97 10.78
CA ALA A 97 -10.93 9.32 10.62
C ALA A 97 -10.16 10.12 9.55
N TYR A 98 -8.82 10.08 9.57
CA TYR A 98 -7.99 10.71 8.56
C TYR A 98 -8.28 10.16 7.16
N LYS A 99 -8.32 8.83 7.01
CA LYS A 99 -8.60 8.16 5.73
C LYS A 99 -9.96 8.57 5.17
N THR A 100 -10.97 8.67 6.02
CA THR A 100 -12.30 9.14 5.65
C THR A 100 -12.25 10.55 5.07
N HIS A 101 -11.60 11.48 5.77
CA HIS A 101 -11.47 12.86 5.33
C HIS A 101 -10.71 13.01 3.99
N VAL A 102 -9.64 12.23 3.81
CA VAL A 102 -8.89 12.19 2.55
C VAL A 102 -9.75 11.62 1.41
N SER A 103 -10.45 10.52 1.65
CA SER A 103 -11.35 9.91 0.67
C SER A 103 -12.45 10.88 0.22
N GLU A 104 -13.04 11.62 1.16
CA GLU A 104 -14.03 12.67 0.85
C GLU A 104 -13.42 13.80 0.02
N SER A 105 -12.23 14.27 0.38
CA SER A 105 -11.51 15.30 -0.39
C SER A 105 -11.19 14.84 -1.82
N LEU A 106 -10.79 13.58 -1.99
CA LEU A 106 -10.57 12.97 -3.30
C LEU A 106 -11.87 12.87 -4.09
N LYS A 107 -12.99 12.53 -3.45
CA LYS A 107 -14.33 12.53 -4.10
C LYS A 107 -14.70 13.91 -4.64
N GLN A 108 -14.42 14.98 -3.90
CA GLN A 108 -14.66 16.36 -4.36
C GLN A 108 -13.75 16.75 -5.52
N LYS A 109 -12.49 16.28 -5.53
CA LYS A 109 -11.54 16.52 -6.63
C LYS A 109 -11.91 15.73 -7.89
N TYR A 110 -12.38 14.50 -7.74
CA TYR A 110 -12.58 13.55 -8.83
C TYR A 110 -14.08 13.26 -9.10
N GLN A 111 -14.77 14.27 -9.61
CA GLN A 111 -16.22 14.23 -9.83
C GLN A 111 -16.64 13.49 -11.11
N LYS A 112 -15.71 13.26 -12.05
CA LYS A 112 -16.01 12.61 -13.33
C LYS A 112 -16.60 11.20 -13.11
N ASN A 113 -17.61 10.83 -13.89
CA ASN A 113 -18.24 9.52 -13.85
C ASN A 113 -17.48 8.48 -14.70
N LYS A 114 -16.16 8.40 -14.49
CA LYS A 114 -15.28 7.42 -15.15
C LYS A 114 -14.07 7.10 -14.29
N LEU A 115 -13.42 5.98 -14.60
CA LEU A 115 -12.07 5.69 -14.08
C LEU A 115 -11.04 6.59 -14.77
N LEU A 116 -9.99 6.93 -14.04
CA LEU A 116 -8.88 7.76 -14.52
C LEU A 116 -7.57 7.00 -14.33
N SER A 117 -6.64 7.14 -15.29
CA SER A 117 -5.31 6.53 -15.21
C SER A 117 -4.53 6.98 -13.97
N ASP A 118 -4.78 8.20 -13.48
CA ASP A 118 -4.23 8.72 -12.23
C ASP A 118 -4.49 7.79 -11.03
N TYR A 119 -5.63 7.08 -11.03
CA TYR A 119 -5.96 6.14 -9.97
C TYR A 119 -4.97 4.97 -9.97
N ALA A 120 -4.69 4.41 -11.14
CA ALA A 120 -3.73 3.33 -11.31
C ALA A 120 -2.31 3.77 -10.94
N ILE A 121 -1.90 4.98 -11.33
CA ILE A 121 -0.58 5.54 -11.01
C ILE A 121 -0.41 5.66 -9.48
N ALA A 122 -1.37 6.26 -8.79
CA ALA A 122 -1.29 6.41 -7.33
C ALA A 122 -1.26 5.05 -6.61
N ILE A 123 -2.00 4.06 -7.10
CA ILE A 123 -1.98 2.70 -6.54
C ILE A 123 -0.62 2.00 -6.80
N ASP A 124 -0.04 2.16 -7.98
CA ASP A 124 1.29 1.64 -8.32
C ASP A 124 2.39 2.25 -7.45
N GLU A 125 2.36 3.57 -7.24
CA GLU A 125 3.27 4.26 -6.32
C GLU A 125 3.13 3.75 -4.88
N CYS A 126 1.90 3.45 -4.45
CA CYS A 126 1.69 2.79 -3.17
C CYS A 126 2.28 1.38 -3.14
N ALA A 127 2.10 0.59 -4.19
CA ALA A 127 2.64 -0.77 -4.30
C ALA A 127 4.17 -0.79 -4.21
N LYS A 128 4.86 0.21 -4.76
CA LYS A 128 6.32 0.37 -4.65
C LYS A 128 6.77 0.58 -3.20
N LYS A 129 5.94 1.22 -2.35
CA LYS A 129 6.25 1.43 -0.93
C LYS A 129 6.09 0.14 -0.13
N ALA A 130 4.94 -0.52 -0.19
CA ALA A 130 4.66 -1.70 0.63
C ALA A 130 5.22 -3.02 0.06
N MET A 131 5.60 -3.02 -1.23
CA MET A 131 6.18 -4.16 -1.94
C MET A 131 5.43 -5.48 -1.71
N PRO A 132 4.13 -5.57 -2.05
CA PRO A 132 3.38 -6.82 -1.91
C PRO A 132 3.99 -7.90 -2.80
N ALA A 133 3.81 -9.17 -2.42
CA ALA A 133 4.33 -10.32 -3.15
C ALA A 133 3.26 -11.40 -3.35
N GLY A 134 3.57 -12.40 -4.18
CA GLY A 134 2.72 -13.56 -4.42
C GLY A 134 1.32 -13.19 -4.91
N ALA A 135 0.31 -13.84 -4.33
CA ALA A 135 -1.08 -13.63 -4.73
C ALA A 135 -1.55 -12.17 -4.57
N VAL A 136 -1.13 -11.46 -3.51
CA VAL A 136 -1.51 -10.05 -3.30
C VAL A 136 -0.99 -9.17 -4.43
N LEU A 137 0.26 -9.38 -4.85
CA LEU A 137 0.84 -8.65 -5.98
C LEU A 137 0.09 -8.95 -7.28
N GLN A 138 -0.23 -10.22 -7.53
CA GLN A 138 -0.90 -10.61 -8.77
C GLN A 138 -2.31 -10.02 -8.86
N GLU A 139 -3.08 -10.09 -7.77
CA GLU A 139 -4.43 -9.50 -7.72
C GLU A 139 -4.38 -7.98 -7.84
N LEU A 140 -3.41 -7.32 -7.23
CA LEU A 140 -3.22 -5.87 -7.35
C LEU A 140 -2.86 -5.48 -8.79
N LYS A 141 -1.95 -6.21 -9.44
CA LYS A 141 -1.59 -5.98 -10.85
C LYS A 141 -2.81 -6.07 -11.75
N THR A 142 -3.61 -7.13 -11.61
CA THR A 142 -4.86 -7.29 -12.36
C THR A 142 -5.81 -6.11 -12.12
N ALA A 143 -5.97 -5.65 -10.87
CA ALA A 143 -6.80 -4.49 -10.58
C ALA A 143 -6.27 -3.20 -11.24
N VAL A 144 -4.96 -2.95 -11.18
CA VAL A 144 -4.32 -1.78 -11.79
C VAL A 144 -4.45 -1.80 -13.31
N GLU A 145 -4.18 -2.95 -13.95
CA GLU A 145 -4.32 -3.14 -15.40
C GLU A 145 -5.77 -2.92 -15.86
N LEU A 146 -6.74 -3.43 -15.11
CA LEU A 146 -8.17 -3.18 -15.37
C LEU A 146 -8.51 -1.70 -15.25
N ILE A 147 -8.05 -1.01 -14.21
CA ILE A 147 -8.28 0.44 -14.07
C ILE A 147 -7.73 1.19 -15.28
N VAL A 148 -6.51 0.87 -15.74
CA VAL A 148 -5.90 1.49 -16.92
C VAL A 148 -6.70 1.18 -18.19
N SER A 149 -7.16 -0.06 -18.36
CA SER A 149 -7.96 -0.47 -19.52
C SER A 149 -9.29 0.28 -19.57
N LEU A 150 -10.03 0.31 -18.47
CA LEU A 150 -11.34 0.97 -18.36
C LEU A 150 -11.25 2.49 -18.43
N ALA A 151 -10.14 3.10 -17.97
CA ALA A 151 -9.92 4.54 -18.07
C ALA A 151 -9.75 5.03 -19.52
N LYS A 152 -9.36 4.14 -20.44
CA LYS A 152 -9.23 4.39 -21.88
C LYS A 152 -10.52 4.18 -22.66
N GLN A 153 -11.56 3.62 -22.04
CA GLN A 153 -12.88 3.54 -22.64
C GLN A 153 -13.52 4.93 -22.55
N ASP A 154 -13.95 5.46 -23.71
CA ASP A 154 -14.61 6.76 -23.83
C ASP A 154 -16.13 6.63 -23.65
#